data_AF-A0A1G9FBK2-F1
#
_entry.id   AF-A0A1G9FBK2-F1
#
_cell.length_a   1.000
_cell.length_b   1.000
_cell.length_c   1.000
_cell.angle_alpha   90.00
_cell.angle_beta   90.00
_cell.angle_gamma   90.00
#
_symmetry.space_group_name_H-M   'P 1'
#
loop_
_entity.id
_entity.type
_entity.pdbx_description
1 polymer ?
#
loop_
_entity_poly.entity_id
_entity_poly.type
_entity_poly.pdbx_seq_one_letter_code
_entity_poly.pdbx_strand_id
1 'polypeptide(L)'
;MANFAERLDLALTKRGFTGAQVASALTEAGIPITRAYVSQLRTGKQTNPTLQVLRALASCLQVSVGWLVGDDYLESGSVEDIQMRAATLGIAASGLSESSLVVLRGVVELARKAEGLPEEHEPAPEIPEAAAPLGDAQRRALGKRLHGLRVAAGLSVEQVDTALGRGAAAIPAVEEGRLAPAPITVERLLTVYGVTAPPIREYVLMLARGEREPAWYDAQSVPVWLAASYALEQRATVIRTYHPQFVPPLLQTDDYARAAITVAGPATLGQQTVDEALAIVLARQEAMAREGGAVLWAVVDESVLTRSIVGPHGLLRQLDALIEHAKRPNVSLHVVPMDDPAYLPRTGPFTLWRFAEPFESDVACAHGVESDELITDTTAVEAYHQAFTKLSVTTTTREETVELLNEHRERLSRSLGK
;
A
#
# COMPACT_ATOMS: atom_id res chain seq x y z
N MET A 1 34.77 13.47 -1.98
CA MET A 1 33.71 13.52 -0.96
C MET A 1 34.31 12.99 0.34
N ALA A 2 34.13 13.70 1.45
CA ALA A 2 34.78 13.32 2.70
C ALA A 2 34.12 12.06 3.28
N ASN A 3 34.91 11.01 3.55
CA ASN A 3 34.41 9.76 4.10
C ASN A 3 34.14 9.88 5.62
N PHE A 4 33.43 8.89 6.21
CA PHE A 4 33.09 8.87 7.64
C PHE A 4 34.28 9.18 8.57
N ALA A 5 35.47 8.62 8.29
CA ALA A 5 36.66 8.82 9.10
C ALA A 5 37.15 10.28 9.05
N GLU A 6 37.13 10.90 7.87
CA GLU A 6 37.50 12.31 7.67
C GLU A 6 36.49 13.26 8.33
N ARG A 7 35.19 12.96 8.26
CA ARG A 7 34.13 13.74 8.93
C ARG A 7 34.21 13.65 10.44
N LEU A 8 34.50 12.46 10.97
CA LEU A 8 34.72 12.24 12.40
C LEU A 8 35.97 13.00 12.89
N ASP A 9 37.08 12.95 12.15
CA ASP A 9 38.30 13.69 12.50
C ASP A 9 38.08 15.22 12.42
N LEU A 10 37.33 15.68 11.41
CA LEU A 10 36.94 17.09 11.28
C LEU A 10 36.07 17.55 12.46
N ALA A 11 35.08 16.76 12.87
CA ALA A 11 34.18 17.09 13.98
C ALA A 11 34.94 17.15 15.32
N LEU A 12 35.82 16.18 15.58
CA LEU A 12 36.67 16.15 16.76
C LEU A 12 37.58 17.39 16.82
N THR A 13 38.23 17.72 15.69
CA THR A 13 39.16 18.84 15.60
C THR A 13 38.45 20.18 15.76
N LYS A 14 37.32 20.40 15.06
CA LYS A 14 36.55 21.64 15.15
C LYS A 14 36.01 21.91 16.55
N ARG A 15 35.68 20.87 17.30
CA ARG A 15 35.09 20.98 18.65
C ARG A 15 36.10 20.80 19.77
N GLY A 16 37.38 20.66 19.46
CA GLY A 16 38.46 20.54 20.45
C GLY A 16 38.42 19.26 21.29
N PHE A 17 37.74 18.21 20.82
CA PHE A 17 37.66 16.93 21.53
C PHE A 17 38.84 16.02 21.16
N THR A 18 39.50 15.47 22.17
CA THR A 18 40.43 14.36 21.96
C THR A 18 39.69 13.02 21.89
N GLY A 19 40.20 12.06 21.13
CA GLY A 19 39.61 10.72 21.08
C GLY A 19 39.54 10.00 22.45
N ALA A 20 40.37 10.41 23.42
CA ALA A 20 40.29 9.92 24.80
C ALA A 20 39.09 10.48 25.55
N GLN A 21 38.80 11.78 25.39
CA GLN A 21 37.65 12.43 26.02
C GLN A 21 36.33 11.89 25.47
N VAL A 22 36.23 11.66 24.16
CA VAL A 22 35.02 11.09 23.56
C VAL A 22 34.81 9.64 24.02
N ALA A 23 35.87 8.84 24.11
CA ALA A 23 35.75 7.48 24.64
C ALA A 23 35.28 7.46 26.11
N SER A 24 35.77 8.38 26.95
CA SER A 24 35.33 8.52 28.34
C SER A 24 33.86 8.93 28.41
N ALA A 25 33.47 9.96 27.66
CA ALA A 25 32.10 10.48 27.66
C ALA A 25 31.07 9.42 27.22
N LEU A 26 31.40 8.62 26.20
CA LEU A 26 30.51 7.55 25.74
C LEU A 26 30.45 6.38 26.74
N THR A 27 31.56 6.07 27.40
CA THR A 27 31.59 5.03 28.45
C THR A 27 30.78 5.45 29.67
N GLU A 28 30.86 6.72 30.09
CA GLU A 28 30.03 7.29 31.17
C GLU A 28 28.54 7.30 30.80
N ALA A 29 28.21 7.48 29.51
CA ALA A 29 26.85 7.36 28.98
C ALA A 29 26.37 5.90 28.79
N GLY A 30 27.11 4.90 29.31
CA GLY A 30 26.74 3.49 29.29
C GLY A 30 27.08 2.74 27.99
N ILE A 31 27.92 3.31 27.12
CA ILE A 31 28.36 2.69 25.85
C ILE A 31 29.86 2.44 25.95
N PRO A 32 30.30 1.23 26.37
CA PRO A 32 31.69 0.96 26.65
C PRO A 32 32.52 0.95 25.36
N ILE A 33 33.31 2.00 25.14
CA ILE A 33 34.23 2.10 24.01
C ILE A 33 35.62 2.55 24.47
N THR A 34 36.65 2.10 23.77
CA THR A 34 38.04 2.45 24.12
C THR A 34 38.56 3.59 23.27
N ARG A 35 39.54 4.35 23.80
CA ARG A 35 40.30 5.33 23.01
C ARG A 35 40.89 4.73 21.73
N ALA A 36 41.36 3.49 21.80
CA ALA A 36 41.91 2.77 20.66
C ALA A 36 40.85 2.55 19.56
N TYR A 37 39.62 2.21 19.97
CA TYR A 37 38.49 2.04 19.03
C TYR A 37 38.13 3.36 18.34
N VAL A 38 38.04 4.47 19.08
CA VAL A 38 37.81 5.81 18.48
C VAL A 38 38.93 6.17 17.50
N SER A 39 40.18 5.83 17.82
CA SER A 39 41.32 6.05 16.92
C SER A 39 41.25 5.19 15.65
N GLN A 40 40.71 3.97 15.73
CA GLN A 40 40.53 3.09 14.57
C GLN A 40 39.42 3.60 13.64
N LEU A 41 38.31 4.12 14.19
CA LEU A 41 37.24 4.78 13.43
C LEU A 41 37.77 6.02 12.70
N ARG A 42 38.54 6.86 13.41
CA ARG A 42 39.12 8.10 12.88
C ARG A 42 40.15 7.89 11.78
N THR A 43 40.86 6.75 11.80
CA THR A 43 41.87 6.40 10.78
C THR A 43 41.29 5.53 9.67
N GLY A 44 39.99 5.23 9.70
CA GLY A 44 39.32 4.38 8.72
C GLY A 44 39.72 2.90 8.79
N LYS A 45 40.48 2.48 9.81
CA LYS A 45 40.83 1.05 10.03
C LYS A 45 39.63 0.22 10.47
N GLN A 46 38.65 0.86 11.12
CA GLN A 46 37.34 0.29 11.40
C GLN A 46 36.30 1.14 10.68
N THR A 47 35.47 0.54 9.84
CA THR A 47 34.54 1.27 8.95
C THR A 47 33.07 1.04 9.28
N ASN A 48 32.75 0.12 10.18
CA ASN A 48 31.36 -0.26 10.47
C ASN A 48 31.06 -0.21 11.98
N PRO A 49 30.94 1.00 12.58
CA PRO A 49 30.44 1.15 13.94
C PRO A 49 28.94 0.81 14.01
N THR A 50 28.48 0.32 15.16
CA THR A 50 27.05 0.07 15.38
C THR A 50 26.26 1.38 15.40
N LEU A 51 24.97 1.32 15.08
CA LEU A 51 24.08 2.50 15.10
C LEU A 51 24.02 3.17 16.49
N GLN A 52 24.15 2.39 17.56
CA GLN A 52 24.23 2.89 18.93
C GLN A 52 25.48 3.76 19.15
N VAL A 53 26.64 3.31 18.66
CA VAL A 53 27.88 4.09 18.71
C VAL A 53 27.79 5.33 17.82
N LEU A 54 27.21 5.21 16.62
CA LEU A 54 27.01 6.36 15.70
C LEU A 54 26.14 7.45 16.31
N ARG A 55 25.00 7.10 16.90
CA ARG A 55 24.11 8.05 17.58
C ARG A 55 24.79 8.71 18.77
N ALA A 56 25.57 7.95 19.53
CA ALA A 56 26.29 8.48 20.69
C ALA A 56 27.43 9.42 20.29
N LEU A 57 28.19 9.08 19.24
CA LEU A 57 29.21 9.96 18.68
C LEU A 57 28.59 11.24 18.11
N ALA A 58 27.51 11.12 17.35
CA ALA A 58 26.79 12.25 16.77
C ALA A 58 26.24 13.18 17.86
N SER A 59 25.64 12.62 18.92
CA SER A 59 25.13 13.38 20.08
C SER A 59 26.27 14.07 20.85
N CYS A 60 27.35 13.35 21.17
CA CYS A 60 28.52 13.89 21.86
C CYS A 60 29.19 15.03 21.07
N LEU A 61 29.30 14.86 19.76
CA LEU A 61 29.84 15.84 18.83
C LEU A 61 28.77 16.82 18.32
N GLN A 62 27.56 16.81 18.88
CA GLN A 62 26.34 17.54 18.47
C GLN A 62 26.21 17.78 16.95
N VAL A 63 26.38 16.73 16.17
CA VAL A 63 26.10 16.68 14.73
C VAL A 63 24.97 15.67 14.48
N SER A 64 24.34 15.73 13.30
CA SER A 64 23.39 14.68 12.92
C SER A 64 24.14 13.39 12.56
N VAL A 65 23.49 12.24 12.75
CA VAL A 65 24.03 10.94 12.32
C VAL A 65 24.20 10.91 10.80
N GLY A 66 23.24 11.49 10.06
CA GLY A 66 23.31 11.62 8.60
C GLY A 66 24.55 12.38 8.14
N TRP A 67 24.82 13.55 8.73
CA TRP A 67 26.04 14.31 8.44
C TRP A 67 27.30 13.52 8.79
N LEU A 68 27.35 12.81 9.91
CA LEU A 68 28.54 12.05 10.32
C LEU A 68 28.85 10.90 9.35
N VAL A 69 27.81 10.26 8.80
CA VAL A 69 27.93 9.07 7.92
C VAL A 69 28.03 9.45 6.44
N GLY A 70 27.58 10.64 6.03
CA GLY A 70 27.70 11.12 4.66
C GLY A 70 26.39 11.33 3.90
N ASP A 71 25.23 11.28 4.57
CA ASP A 71 23.92 11.59 3.99
C ASP A 71 23.61 13.09 4.10
N ASP A 72 24.38 13.90 3.38
CA ASP A 72 24.10 15.33 3.26
C ASP A 72 22.95 15.57 2.27
N TYR A 73 21.72 15.52 2.76
CA TYR A 73 20.66 16.41 2.32
C TYR A 73 20.11 17.11 3.55
N LEU A 74 19.83 18.41 3.43
CA LEU A 74 19.19 19.32 4.41
C LEU A 74 20.13 20.15 5.31
N GLU A 75 20.72 21.21 4.75
CA GLU A 75 20.97 22.46 5.50
C GLU A 75 20.80 23.70 4.59
N SER A 76 19.54 24.08 4.32
CA SER A 76 19.12 25.47 4.08
C SER A 76 17.59 25.54 4.10
N GLY A 77 16.99 25.81 5.26
CA GLY A 77 15.55 25.63 5.45
C GLY A 77 14.69 26.62 4.68
N SER A 78 13.92 26.09 3.71
CA SER A 78 12.78 26.76 3.08
C SER A 78 11.53 26.65 3.98
N VAL A 79 10.45 27.33 3.60
CA VAL A 79 9.13 27.24 4.26
C VAL A 79 8.64 25.78 4.39
N GLU A 80 9.09 24.88 3.53
CA GLU A 80 8.76 23.45 3.56
C GLU A 80 9.37 22.72 4.78
N ASP A 81 10.51 23.16 5.30
CA ASP A 81 11.12 22.56 6.51
C ASP A 81 10.37 22.94 7.78
N ILE A 82 9.78 24.14 7.82
CA ILE A 82 8.86 24.56 8.88
C ILE A 82 7.56 23.77 8.78
N GLN A 83 7.05 23.52 7.57
CA GLN A 83 5.87 22.70 7.33
C GLN A 83 6.10 21.23 7.71
N MET A 84 7.27 20.67 7.42
CA MET A 84 7.62 19.29 7.78
C MET A 84 7.75 19.15 9.31
N ARG A 85 8.32 20.15 9.99
CA ARG A 85 8.36 20.18 11.47
C ARG A 85 6.98 20.40 12.10
N ALA A 86 6.13 21.23 11.49
CA ALA A 86 4.74 21.42 11.90
C ALA A 86 3.91 20.14 11.68
N ALA A 87 4.12 19.42 10.58
CA ALA A 87 3.52 18.11 10.33
C ALA A 87 4.00 17.07 11.36
N THR A 88 5.30 17.08 11.71
CA THR A 88 5.85 16.18 12.73
C THR A 88 5.31 16.48 14.13
N LEU A 89 5.13 17.76 14.48
CA LEU A 89 4.46 18.18 15.72
C LEU A 89 2.95 17.87 15.69
N GLY A 90 2.31 17.98 14.53
CA GLY A 90 0.92 17.56 14.30
C GLY A 90 0.73 16.05 14.49
N ILE A 91 1.70 15.25 14.05
CA ILE A 91 1.76 13.79 14.27
C ILE A 91 1.98 13.46 15.76
N ALA A 92 2.67 14.32 16.53
CA ALA A 92 2.82 14.14 17.98
C ALA A 92 1.57 14.60 18.77
N ALA A 93 0.79 15.53 18.22
CA ALA A 93 -0.40 16.11 18.86
C ALA A 93 -1.68 15.30 18.63
N SER A 94 -1.71 14.39 17.66
CA SER A 94 -2.88 13.56 17.30
C SER A 94 -3.31 12.54 18.37
N GLY A 95 -2.62 12.48 19.51
CA GLY A 95 -2.99 11.71 20.70
C GLY A 95 -3.45 12.53 21.92
N LEU A 96 -3.59 13.86 21.79
CA LEU A 96 -3.93 14.74 22.91
C LEU A 96 -5.45 14.95 23.03
N SER A 97 -5.96 15.04 24.26
CA SER A 97 -7.37 15.36 24.52
C SER A 97 -7.72 16.78 24.03
N GLU A 98 -8.99 17.04 23.69
CA GLU A 98 -9.46 18.39 23.31
C GLU A 98 -9.05 19.46 24.31
N SER A 99 -9.13 19.16 25.61
CA SER A 99 -8.70 20.06 26.68
C SER A 99 -7.19 20.39 26.62
N SER A 100 -6.36 19.43 26.23
CA SER A 100 -4.90 19.61 26.08
C SER A 100 -4.57 20.41 24.82
N LEU A 101 -5.35 20.24 23.74
CA LEU A 101 -5.22 21.01 22.51
C LEU A 101 -5.60 22.48 22.70
N VAL A 102 -6.63 22.77 23.51
CA VAL A 102 -7.02 24.16 23.86
C VAL A 102 -5.89 24.86 24.62
N VAL A 103 -5.24 24.17 25.57
CA VAL A 103 -4.11 24.71 26.34
C VAL A 103 -2.91 24.96 25.43
N LEU A 104 -2.57 24.01 24.55
CA LEU A 104 -1.47 24.18 23.60
C LEU A 104 -1.71 25.34 22.63
N ARG A 105 -2.94 25.51 22.14
CA ARG A 105 -3.33 26.66 21.32
C ARG A 105 -3.09 27.98 22.05
N GLY A 106 -3.43 28.05 23.33
CA GLY A 106 -3.14 29.23 24.17
C GLY A 106 -1.65 29.51 24.35
N VAL A 107 -0.81 28.47 24.49
CA VAL A 107 0.65 28.60 24.60
C VAL A 107 1.27 29.08 23.28
N VAL A 108 0.79 28.56 22.15
CA VAL A 108 1.24 28.97 20.81
C VAL A 108 0.91 30.44 20.54
N GLU A 109 -0.28 30.92 20.91
CA GLU A 109 -0.62 32.34 20.74
C GLU A 109 0.18 33.29 21.64
N LEU A 110 0.53 32.85 22.85
CA LEU A 110 1.42 33.60 23.73
C LEU A 110 2.83 33.73 23.13
N ALA A 111 3.36 32.65 22.53
CA ALA A 111 4.63 32.68 21.84
C ALA A 111 4.59 33.60 20.59
N ARG A 112 3.51 33.55 19.80
CA ARG A 112 3.29 34.45 18.65
C ARG A 112 3.32 35.92 19.05
N LYS A 113 2.63 36.29 20.13
CA LYS A 113 2.62 37.67 20.66
C LYS A 113 3.99 38.13 21.14
N ALA A 114 4.79 37.23 21.73
CA ALA A 114 6.14 37.54 22.18
C ALA A 114 7.11 37.79 21.02
N GLU A 115 6.94 37.08 19.90
CA GLU A 115 7.76 37.21 18.68
C GLU A 115 7.27 38.32 17.72
N GLY A 116 6.25 39.10 18.10
CA GLY A 116 5.74 40.22 17.30
C GLY A 116 5.04 39.79 16.00
N LEU A 117 4.59 38.54 15.91
CA LEU A 117 3.93 38.01 14.72
C LEU A 117 2.47 38.52 14.63
N PRO A 118 2.00 38.95 13.43
CA PRO A 118 0.68 39.56 13.25
C PRO A 118 -0.41 38.55 13.59
N GLU A 119 -1.44 38.91 14.38
CA GLU A 119 -2.60 38.04 14.71
C GLU A 119 -3.10 37.33 13.45
N GLU A 120 -2.85 36.03 13.37
CA GLU A 120 -3.53 35.20 12.39
C GLU A 120 -4.96 35.11 12.90
N HIS A 121 -5.85 35.84 12.23
CA HIS A 121 -7.18 35.30 12.05
C HIS A 121 -6.98 34.01 11.24
N GLU A 122 -6.70 32.89 11.92
CA GLU A 122 -7.30 31.64 11.46
C GLU A 122 -8.78 32.01 11.30
N PRO A 123 -9.36 32.01 10.08
CA PRO A 123 -10.80 31.91 10.03
C PRO A 123 -11.09 30.72 10.93
N ALA A 124 -11.85 30.95 12.02
CA ALA A 124 -12.34 29.87 12.87
C ALA A 124 -12.70 28.73 11.93
N PRO A 125 -12.20 27.49 12.15
CA PRO A 125 -12.34 26.42 11.18
C PRO A 125 -13.75 26.54 10.66
N GLU A 126 -13.88 26.89 9.38
CA GLU A 126 -15.19 26.85 8.77
C GLU A 126 -15.60 25.42 9.06
N ILE A 127 -16.54 25.25 9.99
CA ILE A 127 -17.33 24.03 10.07
C ILE A 127 -17.67 23.83 8.62
N PRO A 128 -17.12 22.82 7.92
CA PRO A 128 -17.07 22.82 6.48
C PRO A 128 -18.43 23.26 6.01
N GLU A 129 -18.50 24.42 5.34
CA GLU A 129 -19.77 24.90 4.81
C GLU A 129 -20.34 23.69 4.08
N ALA A 130 -21.47 23.18 4.60
CA ALA A 130 -21.88 21.79 4.49
C ALA A 130 -21.36 21.18 3.19
N ALA A 131 -20.36 20.27 3.28
CA ALA A 131 -19.59 19.74 2.16
C ALA A 131 -20.43 19.77 0.89
N ALA A 132 -19.99 20.57 -0.11
CA ALA A 132 -20.80 20.91 -1.28
C ALA A 132 -21.65 19.70 -1.70
N PRO A 133 -22.98 19.86 -1.80
CA PRO A 133 -23.88 18.73 -1.85
C PRO A 133 -23.44 17.77 -2.95
N LEU A 134 -23.24 16.48 -2.58
CA LEU A 134 -22.76 15.44 -3.49
C LEU A 134 -23.40 15.58 -4.86
N GLY A 135 -22.60 15.58 -5.92
CA GLY A 135 -23.08 15.68 -7.28
C GLY A 135 -24.03 14.53 -7.63
N ASP A 136 -24.88 14.74 -8.64
CA ASP A 136 -25.86 13.76 -9.10
C ASP A 136 -25.25 12.38 -9.41
N ALA A 137 -24.06 12.36 -10.02
CA ALA A 137 -23.33 11.13 -10.31
C ALA A 137 -22.86 10.44 -9.02
N GLN A 138 -22.28 11.20 -8.07
CA GLN A 138 -21.79 10.70 -6.79
C GLN A 138 -22.91 10.10 -5.94
N ARG A 139 -24.06 10.79 -5.82
CA ARG A 139 -25.21 10.26 -5.09
C ARG A 139 -25.72 8.95 -5.67
N ARG A 140 -25.82 8.84 -7.00
CA ARG A 140 -26.24 7.60 -7.67
C ARG A 140 -25.24 6.46 -7.49
N ALA A 141 -23.94 6.75 -7.57
CA ALA A 141 -22.89 5.75 -7.35
C ALA A 141 -22.91 5.23 -5.90
N LEU A 142 -22.95 6.15 -4.93
CA LEU A 142 -23.07 5.81 -3.50
C LEU A 142 -24.35 5.01 -3.21
N GLY A 143 -25.50 5.45 -3.75
CA GLY A 143 -26.78 4.76 -3.58
C GLY A 143 -26.73 3.31 -4.08
N LYS A 144 -26.20 3.09 -5.28
CA LYS A 144 -26.00 1.74 -5.85
C LYS A 144 -25.09 0.88 -4.99
N ARG A 145 -24.02 1.45 -4.43
CA ARG A 145 -23.09 0.75 -3.53
C ARG A 145 -23.77 0.31 -2.24
N LEU A 146 -24.49 1.22 -1.58
CA LEU A 146 -25.23 0.93 -0.36
C LEU A 146 -26.34 -0.10 -0.59
N HIS A 147 -27.06 0.00 -1.70
CA HIS A 147 -28.07 -0.97 -2.09
C HIS A 147 -27.47 -2.37 -2.27
N GLY A 148 -26.37 -2.49 -3.03
CA GLY A 148 -25.69 -3.77 -3.24
C GLY A 148 -25.21 -4.40 -1.94
N LEU A 149 -24.64 -3.59 -1.04
CA LEU A 149 -24.21 -4.02 0.30
C LEU A 149 -25.38 -4.51 1.17
N ARG A 150 -26.51 -3.80 1.17
CA ARG A 150 -27.70 -4.22 1.91
C ARG A 150 -28.24 -5.56 1.41
N VAL A 151 -28.34 -5.72 0.09
CA VAL A 151 -28.82 -6.96 -0.53
C VAL A 151 -27.88 -8.12 -0.22
N ALA A 152 -26.56 -7.91 -0.30
CA ALA A 152 -25.56 -8.91 0.06
C ALA A 152 -25.64 -9.31 1.55
N ALA A 153 -25.99 -8.37 2.43
CA ALA A 153 -26.24 -8.65 3.85
C ALA A 153 -27.59 -9.35 4.12
N GLY A 154 -28.44 -9.53 3.10
CA GLY A 154 -29.76 -10.16 3.25
C GLY A 154 -30.77 -9.33 4.05
N LEU A 155 -30.54 -8.01 4.17
CA LEU A 155 -31.35 -7.13 5.02
C LEU A 155 -32.46 -6.43 4.23
N SER A 156 -33.67 -6.39 4.79
CA SER A 156 -34.78 -5.58 4.28
C SER A 156 -34.60 -4.10 4.63
N VAL A 157 -35.30 -3.21 3.93
CA VAL A 157 -35.29 -1.78 4.24
C VAL A 157 -35.79 -1.51 5.67
N GLU A 158 -36.81 -2.25 6.11
CA GLU A 158 -37.43 -2.13 7.43
C GLU A 158 -36.47 -2.58 8.55
N GLN A 159 -35.69 -3.63 8.30
CA GLN A 159 -34.66 -4.10 9.23
C GLN A 159 -33.56 -3.04 9.42
N VAL A 160 -33.14 -2.40 8.32
CA VAL A 160 -32.12 -1.33 8.36
C VAL A 160 -32.64 -0.07 9.06
N ASP A 161 -33.86 0.37 8.76
CA ASP A 161 -34.49 1.52 9.43
C ASP A 161 -34.66 1.26 10.94
N THR A 162 -35.06 0.04 11.31
CA THR A 162 -35.15 -0.35 12.72
C THR A 162 -33.79 -0.30 13.42
N ALA A 163 -32.72 -0.80 12.78
CA ALA A 163 -31.37 -0.80 13.33
C ALA A 163 -30.75 0.60 13.47
N LEU A 164 -31.07 1.51 12.55
CA LEU A 164 -30.62 2.91 12.62
C LEU A 164 -31.49 3.79 13.54
N GLY A 165 -32.65 3.30 13.95
CA GLY A 165 -33.70 4.07 14.62
C GLY A 165 -34.67 4.65 13.58
N ARG A 166 -35.97 4.48 13.84
CA ARG A 166 -37.06 4.87 12.93
C ARG A 166 -36.88 6.32 12.44
N GLY A 167 -36.79 6.50 11.12
CA GLY A 167 -36.73 7.82 10.48
C GLY A 167 -35.34 8.43 10.33
N ALA A 168 -34.26 7.68 10.62
CA ALA A 168 -32.88 8.17 10.52
C ALA A 168 -32.39 8.38 9.07
N ALA A 169 -32.99 7.70 8.08
CA ALA A 169 -32.75 7.94 6.66
C ALA A 169 -33.89 7.33 5.81
N ALA A 170 -34.29 8.03 4.75
CA ALA A 170 -35.13 7.42 3.71
C ALA A 170 -34.25 6.46 2.87
N ILE A 171 -34.02 5.24 3.36
CA ILE A 171 -33.13 4.24 2.74
C ILE A 171 -33.40 4.07 1.23
N PRO A 172 -34.66 3.97 0.75
CA PRO A 172 -34.92 3.91 -0.69
C PRO A 172 -34.43 5.17 -1.44
N ALA A 173 -34.65 6.37 -0.88
CA ALA A 173 -34.19 7.60 -1.50
C ALA A 173 -32.65 7.71 -1.53
N VAL A 174 -31.96 7.17 -0.52
CA VAL A 174 -30.49 7.06 -0.51
C VAL A 174 -30.02 6.07 -1.58
N GLU A 175 -30.58 4.86 -1.61
CA GLU A 175 -30.22 3.80 -2.55
C GLU A 175 -30.48 4.19 -4.01
N GLU A 176 -31.52 4.97 -4.26
CA GLU A 176 -31.87 5.49 -5.59
C GLU A 176 -31.11 6.78 -5.95
N GLY A 177 -30.23 7.28 -5.06
CA GLY A 177 -29.40 8.47 -5.27
C GLY A 177 -30.17 9.81 -5.26
N ARG A 178 -31.42 9.81 -4.79
CA ARG A 178 -32.23 11.03 -4.59
C ARG A 178 -31.82 11.82 -3.36
N LEU A 179 -31.32 11.15 -2.33
CA LEU A 179 -30.86 11.75 -1.08
C LEU A 179 -29.38 11.45 -0.86
N ALA A 180 -28.59 12.47 -0.55
CA ALA A 180 -27.21 12.31 -0.09
C ALA A 180 -27.22 12.02 1.43
N PRO A 181 -26.83 10.83 1.90
CA PRO A 181 -26.65 10.59 3.32
C PRO A 181 -25.38 11.30 3.82
N ALA A 182 -25.40 11.79 5.06
CA ALA A 182 -24.19 12.28 5.70
C ALA A 182 -23.17 11.14 5.86
N PRO A 183 -21.84 11.40 5.82
CA PRO A 183 -20.82 10.37 6.00
C PRO A 183 -21.00 9.52 7.26
N ILE A 184 -21.40 10.14 8.39
CA ILE A 184 -21.70 9.42 9.63
C ILE A 184 -22.87 8.42 9.49
N THR A 185 -23.86 8.75 8.66
CA THR A 185 -24.97 7.82 8.35
C THR A 185 -24.47 6.66 7.51
N VAL A 186 -23.56 6.93 6.56
CA VAL A 186 -22.90 5.88 5.76
C VAL A 186 -22.08 4.95 6.63
N GLU A 187 -21.29 5.46 7.59
CA GLU A 187 -20.55 4.64 8.55
C GLU A 187 -21.46 3.69 9.33
N ARG A 188 -22.62 4.20 9.80
CA ARG A 188 -23.62 3.40 10.51
C ARG A 188 -24.23 2.33 9.61
N LEU A 189 -24.56 2.67 8.36
CA LEU A 189 -25.06 1.71 7.37
C LEU A 189 -24.06 0.59 7.12
N LEU A 190 -22.79 0.92 6.91
CA LEU A 190 -21.72 -0.06 6.73
C LEU A 190 -21.60 -1.01 7.93
N THR A 191 -21.76 -0.50 9.15
CA THR A 191 -21.80 -1.32 10.37
C THR A 191 -23.02 -2.24 10.40
N VAL A 192 -24.21 -1.74 10.07
CA VAL A 192 -25.45 -2.54 9.99
C VAL A 192 -25.33 -3.64 8.92
N TYR A 193 -24.67 -3.35 7.80
CA TYR A 193 -24.43 -4.30 6.71
C TYR A 193 -23.31 -5.30 7.01
N GLY A 194 -22.65 -5.20 8.17
CA GLY A 194 -21.57 -6.10 8.55
C GLY A 194 -20.26 -5.89 7.78
N VAL A 195 -20.06 -4.73 7.16
CA VAL A 195 -18.82 -4.41 6.44
C VAL A 195 -17.73 -4.07 7.46
N THR A 196 -16.82 -5.00 7.70
CA THR A 196 -15.75 -4.88 8.70
C THR A 196 -14.41 -4.44 8.12
N ALA A 197 -14.10 -4.84 6.87
CA ALA A 197 -12.82 -4.54 6.23
C ALA A 197 -12.60 -3.03 6.06
N PRO A 198 -11.61 -2.41 6.72
CA PRO A 198 -11.36 -0.98 6.65
C PRO A 198 -11.20 -0.43 5.22
N PRO A 199 -10.50 -1.10 4.27
CA PRO A 199 -10.35 -0.58 2.92
C PRO A 199 -11.68 -0.47 2.17
N ILE A 200 -12.61 -1.41 2.40
CA ILE A 200 -13.96 -1.35 1.81
C ILE A 200 -14.75 -0.19 2.42
N ARG A 201 -14.66 -0.01 3.75
CA ARG A 201 -15.34 1.09 4.44
C ARG A 201 -14.83 2.44 3.94
N GLU A 202 -13.52 2.63 3.91
CA GLU A 202 -12.91 3.88 3.45
C GLU A 202 -13.28 4.15 1.98
N TYR A 203 -13.21 3.14 1.12
CA TYR A 203 -13.63 3.27 -0.28
C TYR A 203 -15.06 3.83 -0.44
N VAL A 204 -16.02 3.34 0.36
CA VAL A 204 -17.41 3.83 0.32
C VAL A 204 -17.54 5.20 0.98
N LEU A 205 -16.76 5.50 2.02
CA LEU A 205 -16.76 6.79 2.69
C LEU A 205 -16.17 7.90 1.83
N MET A 206 -15.13 7.62 1.05
CA MET A 206 -14.59 8.58 0.06
C MET A 206 -15.68 9.02 -0.94
N LEU A 207 -16.54 8.10 -1.39
CA LEU A 207 -17.71 8.44 -2.23
C LEU A 207 -18.72 9.30 -1.48
N ALA A 208 -18.97 9.01 -0.20
CA ALA A 208 -19.89 9.77 0.63
C ALA A 208 -19.40 11.18 0.99
N ARG A 209 -18.09 11.38 1.05
CA ARG A 209 -17.44 12.67 1.29
C ARG A 209 -17.22 13.47 0.01
N GLY A 210 -17.43 12.86 -1.16
CA GLY A 210 -17.23 13.51 -2.46
C GLY A 210 -15.76 13.76 -2.80
N GLU A 211 -14.84 13.02 -2.18
CA GLU A 211 -13.38 13.20 -2.34
C GLU A 211 -12.87 12.76 -3.71
N ARG A 212 -13.69 12.01 -4.47
CA ARG A 212 -13.40 11.62 -5.85
C ARG A 212 -14.65 11.60 -6.71
N GLU A 213 -14.44 11.72 -8.01
CA GLU A 213 -15.48 11.45 -8.99
C GLU A 213 -15.80 9.94 -9.05
N PRO A 214 -17.06 9.56 -9.31
CA PRO A 214 -17.41 8.19 -9.59
C PRO A 214 -16.73 7.70 -10.87
N ALA A 215 -16.19 6.49 -10.80
CA ALA A 215 -15.53 5.84 -11.91
C ALA A 215 -16.39 4.68 -12.45
N TRP A 216 -15.98 4.10 -13.57
CA TRP A 216 -16.67 2.96 -14.16
C TRP A 216 -16.75 1.76 -13.18
N TYR A 217 -15.74 1.60 -12.32
CA TYR A 217 -15.70 0.57 -11.28
C TYR A 217 -16.60 0.87 -10.07
N ASP A 218 -17.36 1.97 -10.04
CA ASP A 218 -18.41 2.23 -9.04
C ASP A 218 -19.77 1.62 -9.42
N ALA A 219 -19.86 0.99 -10.59
CA ALA A 219 -21.05 0.29 -11.02
C ALA A 219 -21.45 -0.82 -10.03
N GLN A 220 -22.75 -1.03 -9.87
CA GLN A 220 -23.31 -2.06 -8.99
C GLN A 220 -22.87 -3.48 -9.41
N SER A 221 -22.61 -3.70 -10.70
CA SER A 221 -22.14 -4.99 -11.23
C SER A 221 -20.72 -5.33 -10.81
N VAL A 222 -19.91 -4.34 -10.41
CA VAL A 222 -18.56 -4.56 -9.91
C VAL A 222 -18.63 -4.81 -8.41
N PRO A 223 -18.20 -5.97 -7.88
CA PRO A 223 -18.18 -6.22 -6.44
C PRO A 223 -17.41 -5.13 -5.68
N VAL A 224 -17.89 -4.73 -4.51
CA VAL A 224 -17.28 -3.62 -3.75
C VAL A 224 -15.84 -3.94 -3.31
N TRP A 225 -15.56 -5.21 -2.99
CA TRP A 225 -14.22 -5.66 -2.64
C TRP A 225 -13.26 -5.47 -3.83
N LEU A 226 -13.72 -5.72 -5.06
CA LEU A 226 -12.91 -5.60 -6.27
C LEU A 226 -12.60 -4.14 -6.57
N ALA A 227 -13.57 -3.27 -6.36
CA ALA A 227 -13.39 -1.83 -6.50
C ALA A 227 -12.46 -1.24 -5.42
N ALA A 228 -12.55 -1.74 -4.18
CA ALA A 228 -11.61 -1.40 -3.11
C ALA A 228 -10.19 -1.89 -3.44
N SER A 229 -10.02 -3.14 -3.91
CA SER A 229 -8.73 -3.67 -4.36
C SER A 229 -8.13 -2.86 -5.51
N TYR A 230 -8.95 -2.45 -6.48
CA TYR A 230 -8.51 -1.54 -7.56
C TYR A 230 -7.97 -0.22 -7.00
N ALA A 231 -8.66 0.38 -6.03
CA ALA A 231 -8.20 1.61 -5.39
C ALA A 231 -6.88 1.42 -4.63
N LEU A 232 -6.69 0.26 -3.98
CA LEU A 232 -5.43 -0.09 -3.31
C LEU A 232 -4.29 -0.25 -4.34
N GLU A 233 -4.52 -0.91 -5.47
CA GLU A 233 -3.52 -1.07 -6.53
C GLU A 233 -3.02 0.26 -7.08
N GLN A 234 -3.93 1.22 -7.29
CA GLN A 234 -3.55 2.54 -7.82
C GLN A 234 -2.68 3.34 -6.86
N ARG A 235 -2.88 3.17 -5.55
CA ARG A 235 -2.11 3.82 -4.47
C ARG A 235 -0.83 3.09 -4.12
N ALA A 236 -0.74 1.78 -4.38
CA ALA A 236 0.39 0.96 -3.98
C ALA A 236 1.68 1.40 -4.67
N THR A 237 2.78 1.39 -3.92
CA THR A 237 4.15 1.51 -4.44
C THR A 237 4.72 0.15 -4.79
N VAL A 238 4.35 -0.89 -4.04
CA VAL A 238 4.74 -2.28 -4.28
C VAL A 238 3.52 -3.19 -4.17
N ILE A 239 3.34 -4.03 -5.18
CA ILE A 239 2.34 -5.09 -5.20
C ILE A 239 3.10 -6.41 -5.18
N ARG A 240 2.85 -7.27 -4.18
CA ARG A 240 3.39 -8.64 -4.15
C ARG A 240 2.26 -9.62 -4.31
N THR A 241 2.37 -10.59 -5.20
CA THR A 241 1.27 -11.50 -5.48
C THR A 241 1.76 -12.92 -5.70
N TYR A 242 1.00 -13.88 -5.18
CA TYR A 242 1.21 -15.31 -5.39
C TYR A 242 -0.05 -15.90 -6.01
N HIS A 243 0.09 -16.48 -7.21
CA HIS A 243 -1.00 -17.17 -7.89
C HIS A 243 -0.59 -18.59 -8.32
N PRO A 244 -1.05 -19.63 -7.62
CA PRO A 244 -0.75 -21.01 -7.97
C PRO A 244 -1.69 -21.64 -9.01
N GLN A 245 -2.79 -20.96 -9.35
CA GLN A 245 -3.86 -21.53 -10.20
C GLN A 245 -3.99 -20.85 -11.57
N PHE A 246 -3.67 -19.57 -11.65
CA PHE A 246 -3.83 -18.73 -12.84
C PHE A 246 -2.65 -17.76 -12.94
N VAL A 247 -2.38 -17.25 -14.14
CA VAL A 247 -1.48 -16.09 -14.26
C VAL A 247 -2.08 -14.92 -13.46
N PRO A 248 -1.30 -14.13 -12.70
CA PRO A 248 -1.81 -12.99 -11.96
C PRO A 248 -2.56 -12.02 -12.88
N PRO A 249 -3.73 -11.46 -12.50
CA PRO A 249 -4.52 -10.58 -13.37
C PRO A 249 -3.75 -9.41 -13.99
N LEU A 250 -2.76 -8.88 -13.26
CA LEU A 250 -1.88 -7.81 -13.71
C LEU A 250 -0.94 -8.20 -14.87
N LEU A 251 -0.79 -9.50 -15.14
CA LEU A 251 0.09 -10.07 -16.16
C LEU A 251 -0.69 -10.87 -17.24
N GLN A 252 -2.02 -10.86 -17.19
CA GLN A 252 -2.86 -11.61 -18.14
C GLN A 252 -3.00 -10.86 -19.47
N THR A 253 -2.99 -11.62 -20.55
CA THR A 253 -3.49 -11.18 -21.86
C THR A 253 -5.01 -11.25 -21.90
N ASP A 254 -5.64 -10.49 -22.81
CA ASP A 254 -7.10 -10.45 -22.96
C ASP A 254 -7.73 -11.85 -23.11
N ASP A 255 -7.12 -12.70 -23.94
CA ASP A 255 -7.61 -14.06 -24.18
C ASP A 255 -7.52 -14.94 -22.92
N TYR A 256 -6.41 -14.83 -22.19
CA TYR A 256 -6.22 -15.58 -20.96
C TYR A 256 -7.14 -15.08 -19.86
N ALA A 257 -7.29 -13.76 -19.70
CA ALA A 257 -8.19 -13.15 -18.73
C ALA A 257 -9.64 -13.57 -18.98
N ARG A 258 -10.10 -13.51 -20.24
CA ARG A 258 -11.41 -13.98 -20.65
C ARG A 258 -11.64 -15.46 -20.33
N ALA A 259 -10.63 -16.29 -20.58
CA ALA A 259 -10.67 -17.71 -20.25
C ALA A 259 -10.71 -17.94 -18.74
N ALA A 260 -9.88 -17.24 -17.96
CA ALA A 260 -9.82 -17.35 -16.51
C ALA A 260 -11.15 -16.94 -15.85
N ILE A 261 -11.76 -15.83 -16.30
CA ILE A 261 -13.09 -15.39 -15.84
C ILE A 261 -14.15 -16.46 -16.14
N THR A 262 -14.15 -17.01 -17.35
CA THR A 262 -15.11 -18.04 -17.76
C THR A 262 -14.95 -19.33 -16.95
N VAL A 263 -13.71 -19.76 -16.69
CA VAL A 263 -13.41 -21.01 -15.96
C VAL A 263 -13.67 -20.88 -14.46
N ALA A 264 -13.38 -19.72 -13.87
CA ALA A 264 -13.60 -19.46 -12.45
C ALA A 264 -15.07 -19.12 -12.13
N GLY A 265 -15.79 -18.57 -13.10
CA GLY A 265 -17.19 -18.20 -12.96
C GLY A 265 -18.15 -19.40 -13.02
N PRO A 266 -19.44 -19.20 -12.66
CA PRO A 266 -20.46 -20.23 -12.80
C PRO A 266 -20.67 -20.59 -14.28
N ALA A 267 -21.09 -21.82 -14.56
CA ALA A 267 -21.37 -22.27 -15.94
C ALA A 267 -22.47 -21.46 -16.66
N THR A 268 -23.27 -20.69 -15.91
CA THR A 268 -24.32 -19.80 -16.40
C THR A 268 -23.84 -18.39 -16.73
N LEU A 269 -22.54 -18.10 -16.59
CA LEU A 269 -21.98 -16.77 -16.81
C LEU A 269 -22.15 -16.36 -18.28
N GLY A 270 -22.86 -15.26 -18.51
CA GLY A 270 -23.11 -14.73 -19.85
C GLY A 270 -21.92 -13.94 -20.41
N GLN A 271 -21.83 -13.89 -21.75
CA GLN A 271 -20.73 -13.21 -22.45
C GLN A 271 -20.57 -11.73 -22.06
N GLN A 272 -21.69 -11.02 -21.86
CA GLN A 272 -21.67 -9.63 -21.41
C GLN A 272 -20.98 -9.47 -20.05
N THR A 273 -21.25 -10.36 -19.09
CA THR A 273 -20.60 -10.31 -17.78
C THR A 273 -19.11 -10.61 -17.87
N VAL A 274 -18.71 -11.48 -18.79
CA VAL A 274 -17.29 -11.73 -19.08
C VAL A 274 -16.61 -10.48 -19.65
N ASP A 275 -17.26 -9.77 -20.58
CA ASP A 275 -16.71 -8.53 -21.15
C ASP A 275 -16.57 -7.41 -20.11
N GLU A 276 -17.57 -7.25 -19.23
CA GLU A 276 -17.50 -6.30 -18.11
C GLU A 276 -16.39 -6.65 -17.13
N ALA A 277 -16.22 -7.94 -16.80
CA ALA A 277 -15.15 -8.39 -15.92
C ALA A 277 -13.76 -8.26 -16.58
N LEU A 278 -13.65 -8.50 -17.88
CA LEU A 278 -12.40 -8.32 -18.63
C LEU A 278 -11.96 -6.85 -18.61
N ALA A 279 -12.88 -5.91 -18.81
CA ALA A 279 -12.58 -4.49 -18.73
C ALA A 279 -11.96 -4.12 -17.36
N ILE A 280 -12.40 -4.78 -16.27
CA ILE A 280 -11.79 -4.60 -14.95
C ILE A 280 -10.35 -5.10 -14.91
N VAL A 281 -10.10 -6.31 -15.41
CA VAL A 281 -8.74 -6.89 -15.42
C VAL A 281 -7.77 -5.98 -16.17
N LEU A 282 -8.19 -5.46 -17.33
CA LEU A 282 -7.37 -4.57 -18.15
C LEU A 282 -7.11 -3.23 -17.45
N ALA A 283 -8.13 -2.63 -16.84
CA ALA A 283 -7.96 -1.38 -16.11
C ALA A 283 -6.99 -1.53 -14.92
N ARG A 284 -6.96 -2.69 -14.24
CA ARG A 284 -6.02 -2.92 -13.12
C ARG A 284 -4.55 -2.82 -13.55
N GLN A 285 -4.24 -3.17 -14.80
CA GLN A 285 -2.88 -3.11 -15.33
C GLN A 285 -2.34 -1.67 -15.44
N GLU A 286 -3.22 -0.66 -15.41
CA GLU A 286 -2.83 0.76 -15.41
C GLU A 286 -2.00 1.14 -14.18
N ALA A 287 -2.19 0.46 -13.04
CA ALA A 287 -1.44 0.70 -11.81
C ALA A 287 0.09 0.56 -12.01
N MET A 288 0.52 -0.32 -12.93
CA MET A 288 1.92 -0.52 -13.27
C MET A 288 2.39 0.30 -14.48
N ALA A 289 1.47 0.77 -15.33
CA ALA A 289 1.79 1.39 -16.61
C ALA A 289 2.11 2.89 -16.49
N ARG A 290 1.62 3.55 -15.43
CA ARG A 290 1.86 4.98 -15.18
C ARG A 290 3.32 5.27 -14.78
N GLU A 291 3.76 6.50 -15.01
CA GLU A 291 5.06 6.98 -14.49
C GLU A 291 5.05 6.93 -12.95
N GLY A 292 6.11 6.37 -12.36
CA GLY A 292 6.13 6.06 -10.92
C GLY A 292 5.03 5.05 -10.48
N GLY A 293 4.56 4.22 -11.40
CA GLY A 293 3.61 3.14 -11.13
C GLY A 293 4.16 2.08 -10.17
N ALA A 294 3.26 1.21 -9.71
CA ALA A 294 3.61 0.19 -8.73
C ALA A 294 4.69 -0.77 -9.26
N VAL A 295 5.60 -1.17 -8.37
CA VAL A 295 6.51 -2.30 -8.61
C VAL A 295 5.76 -3.59 -8.32
N LEU A 296 5.66 -4.47 -9.31
CA LEU A 296 5.02 -5.77 -9.15
C LEU A 296 6.07 -6.86 -8.88
N TRP A 297 5.89 -7.59 -7.77
CA TRP A 297 6.58 -8.83 -7.49
C TRP A 297 5.61 -9.99 -7.55
N ALA A 298 5.62 -10.70 -8.67
CA ALA A 298 4.73 -11.83 -8.92
C ALA A 298 5.46 -13.16 -8.75
N VAL A 299 4.87 -14.06 -7.98
CA VAL A 299 5.27 -15.46 -7.88
C VAL A 299 4.14 -16.31 -8.48
N VAL A 300 4.47 -17.14 -9.45
CA VAL A 300 3.53 -18.07 -10.09
C VAL A 300 4.00 -19.50 -9.94
N ASP A 301 3.07 -20.44 -9.83
CA ASP A 301 3.42 -21.85 -9.86
C ASP A 301 3.67 -22.28 -11.31
N GLU A 302 4.70 -23.10 -11.56
CA GLU A 302 5.02 -23.53 -12.93
C GLU A 302 3.85 -24.29 -13.60
N SER A 303 2.99 -24.96 -12.83
CA SER A 303 1.82 -25.64 -13.39
C SER A 303 0.88 -24.69 -14.14
N VAL A 304 0.85 -23.40 -13.78
CA VAL A 304 0.07 -22.35 -14.45
C VAL A 304 0.52 -22.17 -15.91
N LEU A 305 1.80 -22.36 -16.20
CA LEU A 305 2.38 -22.21 -17.54
C LEU A 305 1.96 -23.34 -18.50
N THR A 306 1.44 -24.43 -17.95
CA THR A 306 1.03 -25.64 -18.70
C THR A 306 -0.47 -25.87 -18.67
N ARG A 307 -1.19 -25.26 -17.72
CA ARG A 307 -2.63 -25.44 -17.54
C ARG A 307 -3.40 -24.87 -18.72
N SER A 308 -4.05 -25.77 -19.47
CA SER A 308 -4.87 -25.40 -20.62
C SER A 308 -6.23 -24.84 -20.19
N ILE A 309 -6.28 -23.54 -19.86
CA ILE A 309 -7.54 -22.80 -19.73
C ILE A 309 -7.91 -22.04 -21.00
N VAL A 310 -6.92 -21.81 -21.86
CA VAL A 310 -7.04 -21.18 -23.18
C VAL A 310 -6.48 -22.14 -24.23
N GLY A 311 -6.91 -22.02 -25.49
CA GLY A 311 -6.34 -22.81 -26.59
C GLY A 311 -4.83 -22.58 -26.76
N PRO A 312 -4.10 -23.50 -27.41
CA PRO A 312 -2.62 -23.46 -27.48
C PRO A 312 -2.05 -22.14 -28.02
N HIS A 313 -2.70 -21.52 -29.00
CA HIS A 313 -2.28 -20.20 -29.51
C HIS A 313 -2.43 -19.08 -28.48
N GLY A 314 -3.49 -19.11 -27.66
CA GLY A 314 -3.68 -18.13 -26.59
C GLY A 314 -2.70 -18.34 -25.45
N LEU A 315 -2.37 -19.60 -25.12
CA LEU A 315 -1.34 -19.90 -24.13
C LEU A 315 0.05 -19.45 -24.61
N LEU A 316 0.34 -19.60 -25.91
CA LEU A 316 1.58 -19.09 -26.51
C LEU A 316 1.67 -17.57 -26.38
N ARG A 317 0.60 -16.84 -26.71
CA ARG A 317 0.52 -15.38 -26.52
C ARG A 317 0.70 -14.98 -25.05
N GLN A 318 0.14 -15.76 -24.13
CA GLN A 318 0.31 -15.51 -22.70
C GLN A 318 1.77 -15.69 -22.26
N LEU A 319 2.46 -16.73 -22.75
CA LEU A 319 3.88 -16.94 -22.47
C LEU A 319 4.76 -15.84 -23.07
N ASP A 320 4.47 -15.42 -24.30
CA ASP A 320 5.12 -14.26 -24.94
C ASP A 320 4.95 -13.00 -24.06
N ALA A 321 3.74 -12.73 -23.58
CA ALA A 321 3.47 -11.58 -22.71
C ALA A 321 4.24 -11.66 -21.39
N LEU A 322 4.30 -12.84 -20.74
CA LEU A 322 5.06 -13.02 -19.50
C LEU A 322 6.55 -12.74 -19.70
N ILE A 323 7.13 -13.18 -20.82
CA ILE A 323 8.53 -12.89 -21.17
C ILE A 323 8.74 -11.38 -21.32
N GLU A 324 7.83 -10.68 -22.00
CA GLU A 324 7.91 -9.21 -22.14
C GLU A 324 7.73 -8.49 -20.80
N HIS A 325 6.83 -8.96 -19.93
CA HIS A 325 6.68 -8.42 -18.58
C HIS A 325 7.95 -8.63 -17.74
N ALA A 326 8.56 -9.81 -17.79
CA ALA A 326 9.79 -10.12 -17.06
C ALA A 326 10.99 -9.24 -17.46
N LYS A 327 10.94 -8.58 -18.62
CA LYS A 327 11.96 -7.60 -19.07
C LYS A 327 11.76 -6.20 -18.50
N ARG A 328 10.58 -5.87 -17.95
CA ARG A 328 10.30 -4.53 -17.42
C ARG A 328 11.09 -4.28 -16.13
N PRO A 329 11.52 -3.05 -15.85
CA PRO A 329 12.28 -2.74 -14.63
C PRO A 329 11.41 -2.76 -13.37
N ASN A 330 10.10 -2.50 -13.48
CA ASN A 330 9.14 -2.49 -12.38
C ASN A 330 8.40 -3.82 -12.20
N VAL A 331 8.84 -4.90 -12.85
CA VAL A 331 8.24 -6.24 -12.72
C VAL A 331 9.31 -7.27 -12.38
N SER A 332 9.12 -7.91 -11.23
CA SER A 332 9.86 -9.09 -10.77
C SER A 332 8.95 -10.30 -10.86
N LEU A 333 9.11 -11.10 -11.92
CA LEU A 333 8.36 -12.34 -12.12
C LEU A 333 9.22 -13.54 -11.75
N HIS A 334 8.69 -14.39 -10.89
CA HIS A 334 9.35 -15.60 -10.40
C HIS A 334 8.41 -16.79 -10.53
N VAL A 335 8.99 -17.96 -10.78
CA VAL A 335 8.26 -19.21 -10.93
C VAL A 335 8.67 -20.16 -9.81
N VAL A 336 7.70 -20.84 -9.22
CA VAL A 336 7.94 -22.00 -8.35
C VAL A 336 8.08 -23.22 -9.24
N PRO A 337 9.28 -23.82 -9.38
CA PRO A 337 9.48 -24.98 -10.25
C PRO A 337 8.70 -26.20 -9.74
N MET A 338 8.19 -27.03 -10.66
CA MET A 338 7.54 -28.32 -10.30
C MET A 338 8.54 -29.38 -9.85
N ASP A 339 9.77 -29.32 -10.37
CA ASP A 339 10.76 -30.38 -10.22
C ASP A 339 11.73 -30.15 -9.04
N ASP A 340 11.56 -29.06 -8.28
CA ASP A 340 12.37 -28.71 -7.10
C ASP A 340 11.49 -28.57 -5.84
N PRO A 341 11.85 -29.19 -4.70
CA PRO A 341 11.11 -28.99 -3.45
C PRO A 341 11.04 -27.53 -3.01
N ALA A 342 9.93 -26.87 -3.31
CA ALA A 342 9.66 -25.50 -2.91
C ALA A 342 8.81 -25.39 -1.64
N TYR A 343 8.90 -24.25 -0.96
CA TYR A 343 7.92 -23.90 0.05
C TYR A 343 6.60 -23.53 -0.64
N LEU A 344 5.56 -24.33 -0.41
CA LEU A 344 4.20 -23.99 -0.81
C LEU A 344 3.44 -23.47 0.41
N PRO A 345 2.95 -22.22 0.40
CA PRO A 345 2.17 -21.73 1.52
C PRO A 345 0.88 -22.53 1.65
N ARG A 346 0.44 -22.76 2.89
CA ARG A 346 -0.85 -23.39 3.19
C ARG A 346 -2.04 -22.58 2.65
N THR A 347 -1.83 -21.28 2.39
CA THR A 347 -2.86 -20.39 1.86
C THR A 347 -3.05 -20.57 0.36
N GLY A 348 -4.20 -20.11 -0.14
CA GLY A 348 -4.49 -20.01 -1.56
C GLY A 348 -3.79 -18.81 -2.22
N PRO A 349 -4.26 -18.37 -3.41
CA PRO A 349 -3.73 -17.16 -4.03
C PRO A 349 -3.90 -15.95 -3.10
N PHE A 350 -2.91 -15.07 -3.08
CA PHE A 350 -2.99 -13.83 -2.29
C PHE A 350 -2.21 -12.68 -2.91
N THR A 351 -2.59 -11.46 -2.53
CA THR A 351 -1.93 -10.21 -2.93
C THR A 351 -1.63 -9.35 -1.70
N LEU A 352 -0.50 -8.67 -1.69
CA LEU A 352 -0.06 -7.69 -0.69
C LEU A 352 0.14 -6.35 -1.37
N TRP A 353 -0.41 -5.29 -0.79
CA TRP A 353 -0.18 -3.90 -1.19
C TRP A 353 0.61 -3.18 -0.11
N ARG A 354 1.68 -2.50 -0.54
CA ARG A 354 2.47 -1.58 0.26
C ARG A 354 2.36 -0.18 -0.31
N PHE A 355 2.30 0.80 0.59
CA PHE A 355 2.07 2.21 0.26
C PHE A 355 3.33 3.05 0.50
N ALA A 356 3.35 4.30 0.05
CA ALA A 356 4.50 5.19 0.21
C ALA A 356 4.57 5.78 1.62
N GLU A 357 3.38 5.98 2.20
CA GLU A 357 3.13 6.65 3.46
C GLU A 357 3.67 5.80 4.63
N PRO A 358 4.65 6.31 5.42
CA PRO A 358 5.33 5.51 6.44
C PRO A 358 4.44 4.90 7.54
N PHE A 359 3.24 5.45 7.72
CA PHE A 359 2.28 5.03 8.74
C PHE A 359 1.06 4.30 8.16
N GLU A 360 0.97 4.17 6.84
CA GLU A 360 -0.08 3.36 6.22
C GLU A 360 0.35 1.89 6.25
N SER A 361 -0.41 1.07 6.97
CA SER A 361 -0.15 -0.36 7.08
C SER A 361 -0.35 -1.06 5.75
N ASP A 362 0.53 -2.03 5.45
CA ASP A 362 0.35 -2.93 4.31
C ASP A 362 -1.00 -3.68 4.43
N VAL A 363 -1.64 -3.94 3.29
CA VAL A 363 -2.92 -4.67 3.21
C VAL A 363 -2.68 -5.99 2.49
N ALA A 364 -3.21 -7.09 3.04
CA ALA A 364 -3.23 -8.38 2.36
C ALA A 364 -4.63 -8.70 1.82
N CYS A 365 -4.69 -9.48 0.76
CA CYS A 365 -5.92 -10.00 0.18
C CYS A 365 -5.78 -11.50 -0.02
N ALA A 366 -6.61 -12.28 0.65
CA ALA A 366 -6.75 -13.71 0.36
C ALA A 366 -7.84 -13.87 -0.71
N HIS A 367 -7.50 -14.51 -1.82
CA HIS A 367 -8.43 -14.71 -2.93
C HIS A 367 -9.25 -15.97 -2.70
N GLY A 368 -10.57 -15.80 -2.53
CA GLY A 368 -11.51 -16.86 -2.20
C GLY A 368 -12.45 -17.23 -3.34
N VAL A 369 -13.29 -18.26 -3.13
CA VAL A 369 -14.27 -18.71 -4.14
C VAL A 369 -15.46 -17.76 -4.22
N GLU A 370 -15.99 -17.34 -3.07
CA GLU A 370 -17.18 -16.47 -3.01
C GLU A 370 -16.82 -14.99 -2.91
N SER A 371 -15.71 -14.67 -2.25
CA SER A 371 -15.21 -13.31 -2.11
C SER A 371 -13.74 -13.29 -1.75
N ASP A 372 -13.11 -12.16 -2.04
CA ASP A 372 -11.78 -11.83 -1.56
C ASP A 372 -11.87 -11.23 -0.15
N GLU A 373 -10.98 -11.68 0.73
CA GLU A 373 -10.87 -11.18 2.10
C GLU A 373 -9.74 -10.14 2.19
N LEU A 374 -10.10 -8.88 2.45
CA LEU A 374 -9.14 -7.80 2.71
C LEU A 374 -8.74 -7.77 4.19
N ILE A 375 -7.47 -8.03 4.44
CA ILE A 375 -6.88 -8.23 5.76
C ILE A 375 -5.99 -7.01 6.08
N THR A 376 -6.28 -6.38 7.21
CA THR A 376 -5.60 -5.17 7.71
C THR A 376 -5.02 -5.32 9.11
N ASP A 377 -5.33 -6.43 9.80
CA ASP A 377 -4.68 -6.76 11.06
C ASP A 377 -3.19 -6.99 10.80
N THR A 378 -2.34 -6.18 11.44
CA THR A 378 -0.89 -6.16 11.15
C THR A 378 -0.23 -7.51 11.44
N THR A 379 -0.73 -8.26 12.43
CA THR A 379 -0.21 -9.59 12.77
C THR A 379 -0.58 -10.62 11.70
N ALA A 380 -1.82 -10.57 11.19
CA ALA A 380 -2.27 -11.41 10.10
C ALA A 380 -1.53 -11.07 8.79
N VAL A 381 -1.34 -9.78 8.47
CA VAL A 381 -0.59 -9.32 7.29
C VAL A 381 0.88 -9.79 7.35
N GLU A 382 1.49 -9.76 8.53
CA GLU A 382 2.86 -10.26 8.73
C GLU A 382 3.00 -11.76 8.38
N ALA A 383 1.96 -12.57 8.61
CA ALA A 383 1.98 -13.97 8.18
C ALA A 383 2.07 -14.12 6.64
N TYR A 384 1.43 -13.22 5.89
CA TYR A 384 1.53 -13.18 4.43
C TYR A 384 2.90 -12.66 3.96
N HIS A 385 3.50 -11.69 4.65
CA HIS A 385 4.89 -11.28 4.38
C HIS A 385 5.87 -12.43 4.57
N GLN A 386 5.72 -13.20 5.65
CA GLN A 386 6.56 -14.38 5.91
C GLN A 386 6.36 -15.47 4.86
N ALA A 387 5.10 -15.73 4.46
CA ALA A 387 4.79 -16.67 3.39
C ALA A 387 5.44 -16.25 2.05
N PHE A 388 5.30 -14.97 1.68
CA PHE A 388 5.88 -14.43 0.45
C PHE A 388 7.42 -14.44 0.47
N THR A 389 8.03 -14.14 1.61
CA THR A 389 9.48 -14.19 1.79
C THR A 389 10.00 -15.62 1.61
N LYS A 390 9.31 -16.61 2.19
CA LYS A 390 9.66 -18.03 2.02
C LYS A 390 9.48 -18.51 0.57
N LEU A 391 8.42 -18.07 -0.11
CA LEU A 391 8.25 -18.32 -1.54
C LEU A 391 9.42 -17.76 -2.35
N SER A 392 9.79 -16.51 -2.09
CA SER A 392 10.82 -15.79 -2.86
C SER A 392 12.21 -16.42 -2.79
N VAL A 393 12.50 -17.20 -1.74
CA VAL A 393 13.79 -17.90 -1.60
C VAL A 393 13.78 -19.31 -2.22
N THR A 394 12.62 -19.83 -2.60
CA THR A 394 12.46 -21.16 -3.25
C THR A 394 11.92 -21.05 -4.67
N THR A 395 12.02 -19.87 -5.29
CA THR A 395 11.61 -19.62 -6.67
C THR A 395 12.83 -19.40 -7.56
N THR A 396 12.62 -19.48 -8.87
CA THR A 396 13.62 -19.11 -9.88
C THR A 396 14.16 -17.69 -9.66
N THR A 397 15.41 -17.47 -10.05
CA THR A 397 15.97 -16.14 -10.32
C THR A 397 15.31 -15.50 -11.54
N ARG A 398 15.60 -14.23 -11.82
CA ARG A 398 15.03 -13.53 -12.98
C ARG A 398 15.45 -14.19 -14.30
N GLU A 399 16.72 -14.57 -14.39
CA GLU A 399 17.30 -15.22 -15.57
C GLU A 399 16.67 -16.61 -15.77
N GLU A 400 16.62 -17.43 -14.72
CA GLU A 400 15.99 -18.76 -14.74
C GLU A 400 14.50 -18.69 -15.08
N THR A 401 13.77 -17.66 -14.61
CA THR A 401 12.37 -17.45 -15.01
C THR A 401 12.25 -17.29 -16.53
N VAL A 402 13.10 -16.47 -17.14
CA VAL A 402 13.03 -16.21 -18.59
C VAL A 402 13.41 -17.47 -19.38
N GLU A 403 14.41 -18.21 -18.93
CA GLU A 403 14.79 -19.50 -19.52
C GLU A 403 13.62 -20.49 -19.47
N LEU A 404 13.03 -20.69 -18.28
CA LEU A 404 11.89 -21.58 -18.07
C LEU A 404 10.68 -21.20 -18.93
N LEU A 405 10.35 -19.91 -19.02
CA LEU A 405 9.26 -19.43 -19.88
C LEU A 405 9.53 -19.73 -21.37
N ASN A 406 10.77 -19.57 -21.82
CA ASN A 406 11.15 -19.91 -23.20
C ASN A 406 11.06 -21.42 -23.46
N GLU A 407 11.46 -22.26 -22.52
CA GLU A 407 11.32 -23.72 -22.64
C GLU A 407 9.86 -24.15 -22.81
N HIS A 408 8.96 -23.62 -21.97
CA HIS A 408 7.51 -23.86 -22.07
C HIS A 408 6.97 -23.39 -23.42
N ARG A 409 7.36 -22.19 -23.86
CA ARG A 409 6.97 -21.60 -25.13
C ARG A 409 7.41 -22.42 -26.34
N GLU A 410 8.67 -22.86 -26.36
CA GLU A 410 9.23 -23.69 -27.42
C GLU A 410 8.59 -25.08 -27.47
N ARG A 411 8.35 -25.69 -26.31
CA ARG A 411 7.64 -26.96 -26.20
C ARG A 411 6.23 -26.85 -26.78
N LEU A 412 5.50 -25.79 -26.45
CA LEU A 412 4.16 -25.54 -26.97
C LEU A 412 4.18 -25.27 -28.49
N SER A 413 5.12 -24.46 -28.97
CA SER A 413 5.28 -24.17 -30.41
C SER A 413 5.58 -25.43 -31.22
N ARG A 414 6.43 -26.34 -30.72
CA ARG A 414 6.70 -27.63 -31.36
C ARG A 414 5.47 -28.53 -31.42
N SER A 415 4.57 -28.44 -30.44
CA SER A 415 3.32 -29.20 -30.45
C SER A 415 2.29 -28.68 -31.46
N LEU A 416 2.34 -27.38 -31.78
CA LEU A 416 1.47 -26.72 -32.76
C LEU A 416 1.92 -26.90 -34.22
N GLY A 417 3.21 -27.15 -34.44
CA GLY A 417 3.78 -27.38 -35.77
C GLY A 417 3.74 -28.85 -36.23
N LYS A 418 3.20 -29.76 -35.40
CA LYS A 418 2.90 -31.15 -35.73
C LYS A 418 1.39 -31.30 -35.92
#